data_AF-A0A7Y7M956-F1
#
_entry.id   AF-A0A7Y7M956-F1
#
_cell.length_a   1.000
_cell.length_b   1.000
_cell.length_c   1.000
_cell.angle_alpha   90.00
_cell.angle_beta   90.00
_cell.angle_gamma   90.00
#
_symmetry.space_group_name_H-M   'P 1'
#
loop_
_entity.id
_entity.type
_entity.pdbx_description
1 polymer ?
#
loop_
_entity_poly.entity_id
_entity_poly.type
_entity_poly.pdbx_seq_one_letter_code
_entity_poly.pdbx_strand_id
1 'polypeptide(L)'
;DASGVPAVGIAAAGASGPITGVMQGIANNAGETVLPVLQNQTPYLPAGQAAYIYVADDPNLVFAVQEDSVGGALPAGAASSNASLVAGAGSTVSSLSGWQLQSSSLGTAAGGQMRILRAYQSIDNAIGANARWLCRINLHAITSTTGI
;
A
#
# COMPACT_ATOMS: atom_id res chain seq x y z
N ASP A 1 -20.35 -7.73 5.99
CA ASP A 1 -21.78 -7.40 6.02
C ASP A 1 -22.57 -8.71 6.22
N ALA A 2 -23.89 -8.68 6.11
CA ALA A 2 -24.72 -9.89 6.20
C ALA A 2 -24.45 -10.90 5.07
N SER A 3 -23.79 -10.47 3.99
CA SER A 3 -23.36 -11.29 2.85
C SER A 3 -21.98 -11.92 3.06
N GLY A 4 -21.36 -11.74 4.23
CA GLY A 4 -20.04 -12.30 4.56
C GLY A 4 -18.85 -11.50 4.02
N VAL A 5 -19.05 -10.32 3.44
CA VAL A 5 -17.95 -9.48 2.95
C VAL A 5 -17.30 -8.73 4.12
N PRO A 6 -15.99 -8.88 4.37
CA PRO A 6 -15.32 -8.19 5.46
C PRO A 6 -15.33 -6.67 5.25
N ALA A 7 -15.44 -5.92 6.35
CA ALA A 7 -15.26 -4.47 6.30
C ALA A 7 -13.77 -4.12 6.22
N VAL A 8 -13.43 -3.15 5.39
CA VAL A 8 -12.06 -2.65 5.22
C VAL A 8 -12.04 -1.13 5.45
N GLY A 9 -10.99 -0.66 6.12
CA GLY A 9 -10.73 0.76 6.37
C GLY A 9 -9.41 1.18 5.75
N ILE A 10 -9.19 2.50 5.66
CA ILE A 10 -7.88 3.01 5.27
C ILE A 10 -6.83 2.63 6.33
N ALA A 11 -5.63 2.26 5.88
CA ALA A 11 -4.54 1.91 6.79
C ALA A 11 -4.17 3.09 7.69
N ALA A 12 -3.67 2.80 8.89
CA ALA A 12 -3.03 3.78 9.75
C ALA A 12 -1.53 3.87 9.42
N ALA A 13 -0.96 5.07 9.43
CA ALA A 13 0.47 5.25 9.29
C ALA A 13 1.21 4.74 10.54
N GLY A 14 2.44 4.21 10.36
CA GLY A 14 3.30 3.77 11.45
C GLY A 14 3.30 2.26 11.73
N ALA A 15 4.15 1.83 12.66
CA ALA A 15 4.63 0.44 12.76
C ALA A 15 3.69 -0.56 13.47
N SER A 16 2.42 -0.22 13.76
CA SER A 16 1.52 -1.06 14.57
C SER A 16 0.18 -1.39 13.91
N GLY A 17 -0.15 -0.78 12.77
CA GLY A 17 -1.37 -1.06 12.03
C GLY A 17 -1.17 -2.10 10.94
N PRO A 18 -1.72 -3.33 11.06
CA PRO A 18 -1.62 -4.34 10.01
C PRO A 18 -2.34 -3.88 8.75
N ILE A 19 -1.78 -4.26 7.59
CA ILE A 19 -2.29 -3.90 6.27
C ILE A 19 -2.78 -5.16 5.58
N THR A 20 -3.97 -5.12 5.01
CA THR A 20 -4.52 -6.23 4.22
C THR A 20 -4.08 -6.17 2.76
N GLY A 21 -3.86 -4.99 2.19
CA GLY A 21 -3.46 -4.88 0.78
C GLY A 21 -3.69 -3.50 0.19
N VAL A 22 -3.62 -3.42 -1.13
CA VAL A 22 -3.86 -2.18 -1.88
C VAL A 22 -5.20 -2.27 -2.60
N MET A 23 -5.98 -1.19 -2.54
CA MET A 23 -7.23 -1.07 -3.29
C MET A 23 -6.94 -1.05 -4.79
N GLN A 24 -7.54 -1.97 -5.54
CA GLN A 24 -7.42 -2.05 -7.00
C GLN A 24 -8.62 -1.49 -7.76
N GLY A 25 -9.75 -1.29 -7.09
CA GLY A 25 -10.94 -0.71 -7.70
C GLY A 25 -12.17 -0.82 -6.82
N ILE A 26 -13.27 -0.24 -7.29
CA ILE A 26 -14.59 -0.25 -6.66
C ILE A 26 -15.45 -1.31 -7.35
N ALA A 27 -16.32 -1.97 -6.59
CA ALA A 27 -17.36 -2.88 -7.06
C ALA A 27 -18.75 -2.30 -6.76
N ASN A 28 -19.70 -2.50 -7.68
CA ASN A 28 -21.08 -2.01 -7.53
C ASN A 28 -21.90 -2.86 -6.54
N ASN A 29 -21.49 -4.10 -6.28
CA ASN A 29 -22.19 -5.01 -5.39
C ASN A 29 -21.24 -6.05 -4.77
N ALA A 30 -21.63 -6.63 -3.64
CA ALA A 30 -20.93 -7.77 -3.03
C ALA A 30 -20.97 -8.98 -3.98
N GLY A 31 -19.81 -9.54 -4.34
CA GLY A 31 -19.72 -10.84 -5.02
C GLY A 31 -19.76 -10.81 -6.54
N GLU A 32 -19.97 -9.66 -7.18
CA GLU A 32 -19.73 -9.54 -8.63
C GLU A 32 -18.21 -9.57 -8.86
N THR A 33 -17.71 -10.57 -9.58
CA THR A 33 -16.28 -10.72 -9.91
C THR A 33 -15.88 -9.92 -11.16
N VAL A 34 -16.88 -9.39 -11.88
CA VAL A 34 -16.69 -8.69 -13.14
C VAL A 34 -17.50 -7.40 -13.10
N LEU A 35 -16.81 -6.29 -12.87
CA LEU A 35 -17.26 -5.06 -13.48
C LEU A 35 -16.62 -4.96 -14.87
N PRO A 36 -17.39 -4.87 -15.97
CA PRO A 36 -16.87 -4.08 -17.07
C PRO A 36 -16.58 -2.70 -16.47
N VAL A 37 -15.33 -2.24 -16.56
CA VAL A 37 -15.00 -0.85 -16.21
C VAL A 37 -15.82 0.02 -17.17
N LEU A 38 -17.02 0.40 -16.74
CA LEU A 38 -17.87 1.31 -17.48
C LEU A 38 -17.15 2.66 -17.45
N GLN A 39 -17.14 3.35 -18.58
CA GLN A 39 -16.43 4.62 -18.77
C GLN A 39 -16.82 5.72 -17.75
N ASN A 40 -17.88 5.51 -16.97
CA ASN A 40 -18.41 6.42 -15.95
C ASN A 40 -18.08 6.04 -14.49
N GLN A 41 -17.32 4.97 -14.24
CA GLN A 41 -16.94 4.59 -12.87
C GLN A 41 -15.57 5.17 -12.51
N THR A 42 -15.51 5.96 -11.44
CA THR A 42 -14.24 6.52 -10.96
C THR A 42 -13.40 5.44 -10.29
N PRO A 43 -12.07 5.39 -10.48
CA PRO A 43 -11.23 4.37 -9.84
C PRO A 43 -10.94 4.67 -8.35
N TYR A 44 -11.43 5.78 -7.83
CA TYR A 44 -11.27 6.21 -6.44
C TYR A 44 -12.64 6.32 -5.74
N LEU A 45 -12.63 6.11 -4.42
CA LEU A 45 -13.82 6.27 -3.58
C LEU A 45 -13.84 7.68 -2.99
N PRO A 46 -14.85 8.52 -3.30
CA PRO A 46 -14.98 9.84 -2.68
C PRO A 46 -15.14 9.72 -1.16
N ALA A 47 -14.62 10.72 -0.43
CA ALA A 47 -14.76 10.77 1.02
C ALA A 47 -16.25 10.74 1.43
N GLY A 48 -16.56 9.97 2.47
CA GLY A 48 -17.92 9.85 3.02
C GLY A 48 -18.82 8.83 2.29
N GLN A 49 -18.35 8.21 1.21
CA GLN A 49 -19.11 7.17 0.50
C GLN A 49 -18.69 5.77 0.96
N ALA A 50 -19.65 4.86 1.04
CA ALA A 50 -19.42 3.43 1.23
C ALA A 50 -19.57 2.69 -0.09
N ALA A 51 -18.66 1.78 -0.39
CA ALA A 51 -18.73 0.90 -1.55
C ALA A 51 -18.02 -0.42 -1.27
N TYR A 52 -18.28 -1.42 -2.11
CA TYR A 52 -17.46 -2.62 -2.16
C TYR A 52 -16.19 -2.30 -2.94
N ILE A 53 -15.07 -2.92 -2.57
CA ILE A 53 -13.78 -2.71 -3.23
C ILE A 53 -13.05 -4.02 -3.46
N TYR A 54 -12.17 -4.04 -4.46
CA TYR A 54 -11.19 -5.11 -4.62
C TYR A 54 -9.89 -4.71 -3.94
N VAL A 55 -9.30 -5.65 -3.20
CA VAL A 55 -8.03 -5.49 -2.51
C VAL A 55 -7.07 -6.54 -3.01
N ALA A 56 -5.85 -6.14 -3.37
CA ALA A 56 -4.76 -7.07 -3.64
C ALA A 56 -4.19 -7.53 -2.29
N ASP A 57 -4.69 -8.67 -1.79
CA ASP A 57 -4.55 -9.14 -0.41
C ASP A 57 -3.60 -10.33 -0.20
N ASP A 58 -2.89 -10.75 -1.25
CA ASP A 58 -1.88 -11.80 -1.13
C ASP A 58 -0.71 -11.30 -0.26
N PRO A 59 -0.39 -11.97 0.87
CA PRO A 59 0.69 -11.57 1.76
C PRO A 59 2.08 -11.59 1.12
N ASN A 60 2.25 -12.31 0.01
CA ASN A 60 3.52 -12.42 -0.71
C ASN A 60 3.60 -11.51 -1.93
N LEU A 61 2.55 -10.73 -2.22
CA LEU A 61 2.56 -9.80 -3.34
C LEU A 61 3.63 -8.71 -3.13
N VAL A 62 4.32 -8.39 -4.23
CA VAL A 62 5.37 -7.38 -4.27
C VAL A 62 4.84 -6.12 -4.95
N PHE A 63 4.99 -4.99 -4.27
CA PHE A 63 4.52 -3.69 -4.69
C PHE A 63 5.70 -2.77 -5.02
N ALA A 64 5.55 -1.93 -6.04
CA ALA A 64 6.44 -0.79 -6.25
C ALA A 64 5.90 0.40 -5.45
N VAL A 65 6.70 0.91 -4.51
CA VAL A 65 6.31 2.01 -3.62
C VAL A 65 7.35 3.11 -3.69
N GLN A 66 6.89 4.35 -3.83
CA GLN A 66 7.75 5.54 -3.78
C GLN A 66 8.07 5.90 -2.32
N GLU A 67 9.30 6.33 -2.05
CA GLU A 67 9.64 6.95 -0.77
C GLU A 67 9.25 8.44 -0.71
N ASP A 68 9.11 8.97 0.51
CA ASP A 68 8.85 10.38 0.77
C ASP A 68 10.14 11.25 0.75
N SER A 69 11.30 10.63 0.96
CA SER A 69 12.62 11.26 1.14
C SER A 69 12.67 12.37 2.19
N VAL A 70 11.78 12.32 3.19
CA VAL A 70 11.72 13.32 4.27
C VAL A 70 12.75 12.99 5.35
N GLY A 71 13.69 13.92 5.56
CA GLY A 71 14.84 13.69 6.44
C GLY A 71 16.01 12.97 5.76
N GLY A 72 15.91 12.74 4.45
CA GLY A 72 16.94 12.10 3.63
C GLY A 72 16.36 10.98 2.77
N ALA A 73 16.98 10.72 1.62
CA ALA A 73 16.60 9.62 0.75
C ALA A 73 17.09 8.26 1.29
N LEU A 74 16.37 7.19 0.99
CA LEU A 74 16.77 5.83 1.33
C LEU A 74 18.09 5.48 0.61
N PRO A 75 19.12 5.01 1.33
CA PRO A 75 20.40 4.62 0.73
C PRO A 75 20.27 3.29 -0.02
N ALA A 76 21.24 2.97 -0.87
CA ALA A 76 21.29 1.69 -1.58
C ALA A 76 21.27 0.46 -0.63
N GLY A 77 21.78 0.64 0.60
CA GLY A 77 21.74 -0.37 1.67
C GLY A 77 20.37 -0.54 2.36
N ALA A 78 19.32 0.16 1.93
CA ALA A 78 17.98 0.02 2.51
C ALA A 78 17.31 -1.33 2.20
N ALA A 79 17.83 -2.07 1.22
CA ALA A 79 17.38 -3.43 0.95
C ALA A 79 17.48 -4.30 2.20
N SER A 80 16.51 -5.19 2.40
CA SER A 80 16.43 -6.03 3.61
C SER A 80 16.27 -5.25 4.93
N SER A 81 15.81 -4.01 4.87
CA SER A 81 15.35 -3.25 6.04
C SER A 81 13.83 -3.13 6.06
N ASN A 82 13.30 -2.81 7.23
CA ASN A 82 11.89 -2.51 7.41
C ASN A 82 11.69 -0.99 7.44
N ALA A 83 10.55 -0.54 6.91
CA ALA A 83 10.13 0.85 6.94
C ALA A 83 8.61 0.92 7.17
N SER A 84 8.16 1.99 7.79
CA SER A 84 6.74 2.31 7.93
C SER A 84 6.23 3.06 6.70
N LEU A 85 4.90 3.08 6.53
CA LEU A 85 4.26 3.95 5.57
C LEU A 85 3.90 5.29 6.21
N VAL A 86 3.94 6.34 5.39
CA VAL A 86 3.40 7.67 5.70
C VAL A 86 2.30 8.01 4.70
N ALA A 87 1.23 8.63 5.19
CA ALA A 87 0.13 9.06 4.34
C ALA A 87 0.49 10.37 3.63
N GLY A 88 0.28 10.40 2.31
CA GLY A 88 0.27 11.60 1.49
C GLY A 88 -1.08 11.81 0.80
N ALA A 89 -1.16 12.82 -0.06
CA ALA A 89 -2.36 13.08 -0.84
C ALA A 89 -2.45 12.12 -2.04
N GLY A 90 -3.56 11.38 -2.14
CA GLY A 90 -3.87 10.60 -3.34
C GLY A 90 -4.30 11.49 -4.51
N SER A 91 -4.18 10.97 -5.73
CA SER A 91 -4.55 11.69 -6.95
C SER A 91 -5.91 11.22 -7.47
N THR A 92 -6.88 12.14 -7.60
CA THR A 92 -8.18 11.84 -8.22
C THR A 92 -8.11 11.74 -9.74
N VAL A 93 -7.03 12.23 -10.36
CA VAL A 93 -6.83 12.21 -11.82
C VAL A 93 -6.16 10.91 -12.27
N SER A 94 -5.04 10.54 -11.63
CA SER A 94 -4.32 9.31 -11.95
C SER A 94 -4.80 8.10 -11.14
N SER A 95 -5.65 8.33 -10.13
CA SER A 95 -6.12 7.31 -9.18
C SER A 95 -4.99 6.60 -8.42
N LEU A 96 -3.83 7.25 -8.34
CA LEU A 96 -2.69 6.73 -7.60
C LEU A 96 -2.82 7.04 -6.11
N SER A 97 -2.43 6.06 -5.30
CA SER A 97 -2.31 6.19 -3.85
C SER A 97 -1.30 7.28 -3.47
N GLY A 98 -1.61 8.04 -2.42
CA GLY A 98 -0.69 9.00 -1.81
C GLY A 98 0.25 8.40 -0.76
N TRP A 99 0.10 7.10 -0.46
CA TRP A 99 0.93 6.40 0.52
C TRP A 99 2.36 6.23 0.03
N GLN A 100 3.32 6.54 0.88
CA GLN A 100 4.75 6.50 0.57
C GLN A 100 5.52 5.76 1.66
N LEU A 101 6.69 5.23 1.33
CA LEU A 101 7.65 4.74 2.32
C LEU A 101 8.23 5.93 3.09
N GLN A 102 8.14 5.89 4.42
CA GLN A 102 8.71 6.92 5.26
C GLN A 102 10.22 6.67 5.41
N SER A 103 11.05 7.43 4.70
CA SER A 103 12.49 7.20 4.65
C SER A 103 13.16 7.33 6.03
N SER A 104 12.69 8.27 6.85
CA SER A 104 13.13 8.47 8.24
C SER A 104 12.82 7.30 9.19
N SER A 105 11.95 6.35 8.79
CA SER A 105 11.59 5.17 9.59
C SER A 105 12.46 3.94 9.31
N LEU A 106 13.41 4.04 8.38
CA LEU A 106 14.27 2.94 7.97
C LEU A 106 15.03 2.35 9.15
N GLY A 107 14.83 1.06 9.43
CA GLY A 107 15.60 0.31 10.44
C GLY A 107 15.32 0.69 11.89
N THR A 108 14.56 1.76 12.17
CA THR A 108 14.13 2.15 13.52
C THR A 108 12.84 1.42 13.91
N ALA A 109 12.03 1.02 12.94
CA ALA A 109 10.82 0.24 13.14
C ALA A 109 11.08 -1.24 12.85
N ALA A 110 11.50 -2.02 13.87
CA ALA A 110 11.60 -3.48 13.75
C ALA A 110 10.26 -4.11 13.27
N GLY A 111 9.13 -3.52 13.69
CA GLY A 111 7.76 -3.82 13.23
C GLY A 111 7.27 -2.98 12.05
N GLY A 112 8.15 -2.37 11.25
CA GLY A 112 7.76 -1.54 10.10
C GLY A 112 6.79 -2.27 9.18
N GLN A 113 5.83 -1.53 8.64
CA GLN A 113 4.73 -2.09 7.83
C GLN A 113 5.21 -2.74 6.53
N MET A 114 6.29 -2.24 5.95
CA MET A 114 6.85 -2.70 4.69
C MET A 114 8.24 -3.32 4.88
N ARG A 115 8.49 -4.39 4.14
CA ARG A 115 9.82 -4.99 3.98
C ARG A 115 10.35 -4.59 2.62
N ILE A 116 11.48 -3.87 2.59
CA ILE A 116 12.13 -3.46 1.35
C ILE A 116 12.93 -4.64 0.79
N LEU A 117 12.65 -5.02 -0.45
CA LEU A 117 13.36 -6.10 -1.14
C LEU A 117 14.56 -5.57 -1.93
N ARG A 118 14.31 -4.57 -2.79
CA ARG A 118 15.32 -3.95 -3.65
C ARG A 118 14.80 -2.66 -4.27
N ALA A 119 15.70 -1.83 -4.79
CA ALA A 119 15.32 -0.71 -5.65
C ALA A 119 14.61 -1.22 -6.92
N TYR A 120 13.53 -0.56 -7.32
CA TYR A 120 12.82 -0.89 -8.56
C TYR A 120 13.72 -0.60 -9.77
N GLN A 121 13.91 -1.58 -10.65
CA GLN A 121 14.81 -1.44 -11.79
C GLN A 121 14.02 -0.92 -12.98
N SER A 122 14.14 0.38 -13.27
CA SER A 122 13.53 1.03 -14.42
C SER A 122 14.38 2.22 -14.86
N ILE A 123 14.29 2.61 -16.12
CA ILE A 123 15.08 3.72 -16.70
C ILE A 123 14.78 5.06 -16.01
N ASP A 124 13.57 5.21 -15.50
CA ASP A 124 13.02 6.37 -14.80
C ASP A 124 13.05 6.18 -13.27
N ASN A 125 13.95 5.34 -12.75
CA ASN A 125 14.18 5.19 -11.31
C ASN A 125 15.67 5.19 -10.98
N ALA A 126 16.08 6.16 -10.17
CA ALA A 126 17.41 6.24 -9.60
C ALA A 126 17.31 6.27 -8.07
N ILE A 127 18.27 5.66 -7.38
CA ILE A 127 18.36 5.76 -5.93
C ILE A 127 18.67 7.22 -5.57
N GLY A 128 17.82 7.81 -4.74
CA GLY A 128 17.84 9.24 -4.46
C GLY A 128 16.44 9.73 -4.08
N ALA A 129 16.22 11.03 -4.21
CA ALA A 129 14.94 11.63 -3.83
C ALA A 129 13.77 10.98 -4.58
N ASN A 130 12.76 10.54 -3.84
CA ASN A 130 11.54 9.91 -4.35
C ASN A 130 11.80 8.62 -5.16
N ALA A 131 12.85 7.87 -4.83
CA ALA A 131 13.10 6.58 -5.48
C ALA A 131 11.96 5.58 -5.22
N ARG A 132 11.73 4.70 -6.19
CA ARG A 132 10.78 3.59 -6.09
C ARG A 132 11.47 2.31 -5.66
N TRP A 133 10.84 1.62 -4.73
CA TRP A 133 11.36 0.41 -4.09
C TRP A 133 10.35 -0.72 -4.24
N LEU A 134 10.85 -1.92 -4.56
CA LEU A 134 10.04 -3.13 -4.50
C LEU A 134 9.96 -3.60 -3.06
N CYS A 135 8.74 -3.69 -2.55
CA CYS A 135 8.45 -3.98 -1.16
C CYS A 135 7.34 -5.03 -1.05
N ARG A 136 7.39 -5.83 0.01
CA ARG A 136 6.23 -6.63 0.45
C ARG A 136 5.67 -6.06 1.75
N ILE A 137 4.42 -6.36 2.06
CA ILE A 137 3.84 -6.04 3.36
C ILE A 137 4.48 -6.98 4.40
N ASN A 138 5.08 -6.39 5.43
CA ASN A 138 5.67 -7.13 6.55
C ASN A 138 4.62 -7.37 7.65
N LEU A 139 3.84 -6.34 7.98
CA LEU A 139 2.76 -6.43 8.95
C LEU A 139 1.43 -6.71 8.24
N HIS A 140 1.30 -7.91 7.67
CA HIS A 140 0.12 -8.28 6.90
C HIS A 140 -0.98 -8.88 7.78
N ALA A 141 -2.23 -8.44 7.63
CA ALA A 141 -3.34 -8.82 8.49
C ALA A 141 -3.56 -10.35 8.63
N ILE A 142 -3.22 -11.12 7.59
CA ILE A 142 -3.36 -12.59 7.59
C ILE A 142 -2.14 -13.29 8.21
N THR A 143 -0.95 -12.67 8.20
CA THR A 143 0.31 -13.33 8.61
C THR A 143 0.90 -12.76 9.91
N SER A 144 0.37 -11.66 10.44
CA SER A 144 0.93 -10.96 11.62
C SER A 144 0.09 -11.04 12.89
N THR A 145 -0.96 -11.86 12.90
CA THR A 145 -1.77 -12.17 14.10
C THR A 145 -1.21 -13.37 14.86
N THR A 146 -1.58 -13.53 16.13
CA THR A 146 -1.18 -14.70 16.94
C THR A 146 -1.95 -15.95 16.50
N GLY A 147 -1.25 -17.07 16.26
CA GLY A 147 -1.88 -18.38 16.04
C GLY A 147 -1.98 -18.85 14.58
N ILE A 148 -1.13 -18.30 13.72
CA ILE A 148 -0.98 -18.57 12.28
C ILE A 148 0.45 -18.99 11.97
#